data_AF-A0A7C1G713-F1
#
_entry.id   AF-A0A7C1G713-F1
#
_cell.length_a   1.000
_cell.length_b   1.000
_cell.length_c   1.000
_cell.angle_alpha   90.00
_cell.angle_beta   90.00
_cell.angle_gamma   90.00
#
_symmetry.space_group_name_H-M   'P 1'
#
loop_
_entity.id
_entity.type
_entity.pdbx_description
1 polymer ?
#
loop_
_entity_poly.entity_id
_entity_poly.type
_entity_poly.pdbx_seq_one_letter_code
_entity_poly.pdbx_strand_id
1 'polypeptide(L)'
;MEEILSSDVRKNLKKEFSALSGNVRLVAFTTKGLNDRFNDIAVKICEEFSGLNDKISFEHRDLGSDEAKKSGIDSSPVILFNPDKYNIRFMGAPIGEEGRSFVATIMMVSTGNGVLSKPSIERLKELKEPRDVIIFVTPT
;
A
#
# COMPACT_ATOMS: atom_id res chain seq x y z
N MET A 1 11.61 2.49 20.49
CA MET A 1 10.53 2.14 19.53
C MET A 1 10.64 0.66 19.26
N GLU A 2 9.56 -0.09 19.39
CA GLU A 2 9.55 -1.52 19.14
C GLU A 2 9.45 -1.74 17.62
N GLU A 3 10.51 -2.32 17.03
CA GLU A 3 10.56 -2.61 15.60
C GLU A 3 9.62 -3.79 15.26
N ILE A 4 8.80 -3.65 14.23
CA ILE A 4 7.85 -4.69 13.80
C ILE A 4 8.48 -5.67 12.81
N LEU A 5 9.50 -5.25 12.04
CA LEU A 5 10.25 -6.11 11.14
C LEU A 5 11.54 -6.60 11.82
N SER A 6 11.75 -7.92 11.80
CA SER A 6 13.02 -8.52 12.22
C SER A 6 14.17 -8.11 11.29
N SER A 7 15.40 -8.23 11.79
CA SER A 7 16.63 -7.90 11.04
C SER A 7 16.74 -8.66 9.71
N ASP A 8 16.39 -9.95 9.70
CA ASP A 8 16.41 -10.78 8.50
C ASP A 8 15.37 -10.33 7.47
N VAL A 9 14.15 -10.00 7.92
CA VAL A 9 13.10 -9.47 7.05
C VAL A 9 13.53 -8.13 6.46
N ARG A 10 14.07 -7.22 7.26
CA ARG A 10 14.59 -5.93 6.78
C ARG A 10 15.69 -6.11 5.73
N LYS A 11 16.62 -7.05 5.94
CA LYS A 11 17.69 -7.35 4.97
C LYS A 11 17.13 -7.84 3.64
N ASN A 12 16.14 -8.74 3.70
CA ASN A 12 15.48 -9.26 2.50
C ASN A 12 14.70 -8.16 1.76
N LEU A 13 13.95 -7.33 2.49
CA LEU A 13 13.21 -6.21 1.90
C LEU A 13 14.13 -5.17 1.28
N LYS A 14 15.26 -4.83 1.90
CA LYS A 14 16.27 -3.94 1.29
C LYS A 14 16.79 -4.49 -0.04
N LYS A 15 17.02 -5.81 -0.12
CA LYS A 15 17.43 -6.46 -1.36
C LYS A 15 16.32 -6.38 -2.41
N GLU A 16 15.07 -6.67 -2.04
CA GLU A 16 13.93 -6.60 -2.96
C GLU A 16 13.74 -5.17 -3.48
N PHE A 17 13.74 -4.18 -2.59
CA PHE A 17 13.57 -2.78 -2.93
C PHE A 17 14.73 -2.16 -3.71
N SER A 18 15.86 -2.86 -3.87
CA SER A 18 16.93 -2.41 -4.77
C SER A 18 16.49 -2.37 -6.24
N ALA A 19 15.45 -3.11 -6.62
CA ALA A 19 14.90 -3.13 -7.96
C ALA A 19 13.82 -2.06 -8.22
N LEU A 20 13.51 -1.19 -7.24
CA LEU A 20 12.58 -0.08 -7.42
C LEU A 20 13.13 0.93 -8.44
N SER A 21 12.35 1.23 -9.48
CA SER A 21 12.74 2.20 -10.53
C SER A 21 12.02 3.53 -10.37
N GLY A 22 10.72 3.53 -10.04
CA GLY A 22 9.93 4.72 -9.72
C GLY A 22 9.76 4.99 -8.23
N ASN A 23 9.35 6.22 -7.90
CA ASN A 23 9.02 6.61 -6.53
C ASN A 23 7.66 6.01 -6.13
N VAL A 24 7.54 5.63 -4.86
CA VAL A 24 6.32 5.10 -4.24
C VAL A 24 5.97 5.98 -3.05
N ARG A 25 4.85 6.70 -3.16
CA ARG A 25 4.25 7.51 -2.11
C ARG A 25 3.17 6.68 -1.43
N LEU A 26 3.39 6.35 -0.17
CA LEU A 26 2.41 5.72 0.71
C LEU A 26 1.68 6.81 1.48
N VAL A 27 0.36 6.82 1.43
CA VAL A 27 -0.46 7.75 2.23
C VAL A 27 -1.41 6.95 3.09
N ALA A 28 -1.21 6.94 4.41
CA ALA A 28 -2.10 6.25 5.35
C ALA A 28 -3.08 7.24 5.98
N PHE A 29 -4.35 6.84 6.00
CA PHE A 29 -5.42 7.52 6.70
C PHE A 29 -5.89 6.69 7.88
N THR A 30 -5.93 7.29 9.06
CA THR A 30 -6.41 6.63 10.28
C THR A 30 -7.27 7.56 11.13
N THR A 31 -8.12 7.01 12.01
CA THR A 31 -8.78 7.78 13.07
C THR A 31 -8.67 7.07 14.41
N LYS A 32 -8.50 7.83 15.49
CA LYS A 32 -8.54 7.29 16.86
C LYS A 32 -9.93 6.78 17.22
N GLY A 33 -10.00 5.77 18.08
CA GLY A 33 -11.24 5.16 18.55
C GLY A 33 -11.85 4.15 17.58
N LEU A 34 -11.23 3.91 16.42
CA LEU A 34 -11.66 2.92 15.44
C LEU A 34 -10.45 2.10 14.99
N ASN A 35 -10.44 0.81 15.30
CA ASN A 35 -9.37 -0.11 14.89
C ASN A 35 -7.97 0.32 15.33
N ASP A 36 -7.83 0.97 16.49
CA ASP A 36 -6.58 1.62 16.94
C ASP A 36 -5.35 0.73 16.83
N ARG A 37 -5.44 -0.54 17.27
CA ARG A 37 -4.34 -1.50 17.13
C ARG A 37 -3.91 -1.70 15.67
N PHE A 38 -4.85 -1.76 14.74
CA PHE A 38 -4.56 -1.92 13.31
C PHE A 38 -4.04 -0.63 12.70
N ASN A 39 -4.53 0.53 13.15
CA ASN A 39 -3.99 1.83 12.74
C ASN A 39 -2.51 1.94 13.09
N ASP A 40 -2.15 1.62 14.33
CA ASP A 40 -0.76 1.66 14.80
C ASP A 40 0.14 0.75 13.98
N ILE A 41 -0.33 -0.46 13.64
CA ILE A 41 0.44 -1.41 12.84
C ILE A 41 0.59 -0.93 11.40
N ALA A 42 -0.48 -0.42 10.79
CA ALA A 42 -0.45 0.10 9.43
C ALA A 42 0.54 1.27 9.29
N VAL A 43 0.51 2.22 10.22
CA VAL A 43 1.44 3.37 10.25
C VAL A 43 2.88 2.89 10.44
N LYS A 44 3.14 2.04 11.44
CA LYS A 44 4.49 1.51 11.71
C LYS A 44 5.08 0.77 10.52
N ILE A 45 4.29 -0.06 9.83
CA ILE A 45 4.76 -0.77 8.63
C ILE A 45 5.13 0.23 7.53
N CYS A 46 4.31 1.25 7.29
CA CYS A 46 4.62 2.27 6.28
C CYS A 46 5.88 3.07 6.64
N GLU A 47 6.04 3.46 7.91
CA GLU A 47 7.25 4.12 8.41
C GLU A 47 8.49 3.26 8.21
N GLU A 48 8.46 2.00 8.66
CA GLU A 48 9.60 1.10 8.52
C GLU A 48 9.97 0.89 7.07
N PHE A 49 9.00 0.66 6.17
CA PHE A 49 9.23 0.44 4.75
C PHE A 49 9.83 1.69 4.07
N SER A 50 9.32 2.89 4.40
CA SER A 50 9.90 4.14 3.90
C SER A 50 11.35 4.34 4.34
N GLY A 51 11.73 3.83 5.52
CA GLY A 51 13.10 3.83 6.01
C GLY A 51 14.04 2.80 5.35
N LEU A 52 13.52 1.90 4.49
CA LEU A 52 14.35 0.88 3.82
C LEU A 52 14.89 1.32 2.46
N ASN A 53 14.28 2.31 1.79
CA ASN A 53 14.70 2.79 0.48
C ASN A 53 14.21 4.22 0.20
N ASP A 54 15.08 5.10 -0.29
CA ASP A 54 14.79 6.51 -0.54
C ASP A 54 13.69 6.76 -1.60
N LYS A 55 13.35 5.76 -2.42
CA LYS A 55 12.24 5.84 -3.38
C LYS A 55 10.87 5.67 -2.72
N ILE A 56 10.81 5.21 -1.47
CA ILE A 56 9.57 5.02 -0.73
C ILE A 56 9.40 6.21 0.22
N SER A 57 8.33 6.98 0.03
CA SER A 57 7.95 8.08 0.93
C SER A 57 6.65 7.72 1.65
N PHE A 58 6.51 8.22 2.87
CA PHE A 58 5.32 7.96 3.69
C PHE A 58 4.74 9.26 4.24
N GLU A 59 3.42 9.39 4.14
CA GLU A 59 2.62 10.43 4.79
C GLU A 59 1.51 9.80 5.60
N HIS A 60 1.35 10.28 6.84
CA HIS A 60 0.24 9.91 7.71
C HIS A 60 -0.75 11.07 7.82
N ARG A 61 -2.04 10.78 7.67
CA ARG A 61 -3.14 11.73 7.70
C ARG A 61 -4.27 11.22 8.58
N ASP A 62 -5.03 12.15 9.14
CA ASP A 62 -6.26 11.83 9.86
C ASP A 62 -7.41 11.57 8.87
N LEU A 63 -8.29 10.62 9.20
CA LEU A 63 -9.47 10.28 8.38
C LEU A 63 -10.46 11.45 8.25
N GLY A 64 -10.48 12.39 9.21
CA GLY A 64 -11.30 13.60 9.16
C GLY A 64 -10.77 14.69 8.22
N SER A 65 -9.57 14.51 7.65
CA SER A 65 -8.93 15.50 6.76
C SER A 65 -9.70 15.72 5.45
N ASP A 66 -9.53 16.89 4.84
CA ASP A 66 -10.15 17.19 3.54
C ASP A 66 -9.61 16.29 2.43
N GLU A 67 -8.37 15.80 2.55
CA GLU A 67 -7.77 14.87 1.60
C GLU A 67 -8.43 13.49 1.66
N ALA A 68 -8.78 13.01 2.86
CA ALA A 68 -9.55 11.77 3.03
C ALA A 68 -10.93 11.88 2.37
N LYS A 69 -11.63 13.01 2.60
CA LYS A 69 -12.94 13.28 1.98
C LYS A 69 -12.86 13.36 0.45
N LYS A 70 -11.88 14.09 -0.09
CA LYS A 70 -11.63 14.19 -1.54
C LYS A 70 -11.33 12.83 -2.16
N SER A 71 -10.65 11.96 -1.43
CA SER A 71 -10.31 10.61 -1.86
C SER A 71 -11.44 9.58 -1.64
N GLY A 72 -12.56 9.98 -1.04
CA GLY A 72 -13.67 9.09 -0.72
C GLY A 72 -13.25 7.96 0.24
N ILE A 73 -12.49 8.30 1.29
CA ILE A 73 -12.05 7.37 2.32
C ILE A 73 -12.91 7.58 3.56
N ASP A 74 -13.58 6.53 4.00
CA ASP A 74 -14.53 6.53 5.12
C ASP A 74 -14.25 5.42 6.16
N SER A 75 -13.16 4.67 5.98
CA SER A 75 -12.75 3.57 6.86
C SER A 75 -11.33 3.77 7.39
N SER A 76 -10.98 3.06 8.46
CA SER A 76 -9.66 3.14 9.11
C SER A 76 -9.14 1.74 9.47
N PRO A 77 -7.86 1.42 9.18
CA PRO A 77 -6.91 2.20 8.39
C PRO A 77 -7.08 2.00 6.88
N VAL A 78 -6.68 3.00 6.08
CA VAL A 78 -6.54 2.87 4.61
C VAL A 78 -5.19 3.40 4.16
N ILE A 79 -4.50 2.64 3.33
CA ILE A 79 -3.21 3.01 2.74
C ILE A 79 -3.39 3.16 1.22
N LEU A 80 -3.01 4.31 0.68
CA LEU A 80 -2.96 4.57 -0.76
C LEU A 80 -1.54 4.43 -1.28
N PHE A 81 -1.40 3.99 -2.53
CA PHE A 81 -0.11 3.90 -3.24
C PHE A 81 -0.12 4.82 -4.45
N ASN A 82 0.75 5.83 -4.46
CA ASN A 82 0.84 6.83 -5.54
C ASN A 82 -0.56 7.32 -5.97
N PRO A 83 -1.35 7.94 -5.06
CA PRO A 83 -2.76 8.26 -5.30
C PRO A 83 -3.00 9.20 -6.49
N ASP A 84 -1.99 9.97 -6.89
CA ASP A 84 -2.03 10.83 -8.08
C ASP A 84 -1.96 10.03 -9.40
N LYS A 85 -1.61 8.75 -9.35
CA LYS A 85 -1.42 7.87 -10.52
C LYS A 85 -2.29 6.63 -10.50
N TYR A 86 -2.56 6.05 -9.32
CA TYR A 86 -3.29 4.79 -9.19
C TYR A 86 -4.45 4.92 -8.21
N ASN A 87 -5.57 4.27 -8.53
CA ASN A 87 -6.65 4.04 -7.57
C ASN A 87 -6.46 2.68 -6.87
N ILE A 88 -5.35 2.53 -6.14
CA ILE A 88 -5.04 1.31 -5.36
C ILE A 88 -5.15 1.65 -3.88
N ARG A 89 -5.98 0.88 -3.17
CA ARG A 89 -6.28 1.05 -1.75
C ARG A 89 -6.02 -0.26 -1.02
N PHE A 90 -5.26 -0.21 0.07
CA PHE A 90 -5.14 -1.31 1.02
C PHE A 90 -5.94 -0.93 2.27
N MET A 91 -7.02 -1.66 2.54
CA MET A 91 -7.93 -1.38 3.67
C MET A 91 -7.65 -2.39 4.78
N GLY A 92 -7.21 -1.90 5.94
CA GLY A 92 -6.69 -2.74 7.03
C GLY A 92 -5.17 -2.68 7.18
N ALA A 93 -4.64 -3.46 8.12
CA ALA A 93 -3.21 -3.51 8.39
C ALA A 93 -2.55 -4.68 7.62
N PRO A 94 -1.40 -4.46 6.94
CA PRO A 94 -0.72 -5.48 6.13
C PRO A 94 0.05 -6.49 7.01
N ILE A 95 -0.67 -7.31 7.76
CA ILE A 95 -0.14 -8.27 8.73
C ILE A 95 -0.28 -9.69 8.18
N GLY A 96 0.65 -10.57 8.53
CA GLY A 96 0.61 -11.98 8.14
C GLY A 96 0.96 -12.17 6.66
N GLU A 97 0.22 -13.04 5.98
CA GLU A 97 0.47 -13.35 4.57
C GLU A 97 0.25 -12.15 3.64
N GLU A 98 -0.59 -11.19 4.05
CA GLU A 98 -0.84 -9.96 3.28
C GLU A 98 0.36 -9.00 3.24
N GLY A 99 1.36 -9.20 4.08
CA GLY A 99 2.64 -8.48 3.96
C GLY A 99 3.30 -8.73 2.59
N ARG A 100 3.12 -9.92 2.00
CA ARG A 100 3.64 -10.24 0.66
C ARG A 100 2.90 -9.45 -0.42
N SER A 101 1.57 -9.35 -0.32
CA SER A 101 0.73 -8.53 -1.21
C SER A 101 1.15 -7.06 -1.15
N PHE A 102 1.43 -6.55 0.05
CA PHE A 102 1.88 -5.17 0.25
C PHE A 102 3.23 -4.90 -0.43
N VAL A 103 4.22 -5.77 -0.22
CA VAL A 103 5.54 -5.70 -0.90
C VAL A 103 5.39 -5.77 -2.42
N ALA A 104 4.63 -6.75 -2.91
CA ALA A 104 4.39 -6.92 -4.35
C ALA A 104 3.74 -5.67 -4.97
N THR A 105 2.80 -5.04 -4.25
CA THR A 105 2.15 -3.79 -4.70
C THR A 105 3.18 -2.66 -4.83
N ILE A 106 4.05 -2.47 -3.84
CA ILE A 106 5.13 -1.47 -3.91
C ILE A 106 6.02 -1.70 -5.12
N MET A 107 6.43 -2.96 -5.36
CA MET A 107 7.26 -3.32 -6.50
C MET A 107 6.57 -3.02 -7.85
N MET A 108 5.29 -3.38 -8.00
CA MET A 108 4.53 -3.14 -9.23
C MET A 108 4.25 -1.65 -9.45
N VAL A 109 3.90 -0.91 -8.40
CA VAL A 109 3.66 0.54 -8.46
C VAL A 109 4.94 1.29 -8.84
N SER A 110 6.08 0.88 -8.29
CA SER A 110 7.38 1.46 -8.60
C SER A 110 7.82 1.16 -10.04
N THR A 111 7.76 -0.11 -10.44
CA THR A 111 8.28 -0.55 -11.74
C THR A 111 7.33 -0.26 -12.91
N GLY A 112 6.04 -0.10 -12.64
CA GLY A 112 5.00 0.00 -13.66
C GLY A 112 4.74 -1.31 -14.40
N ASN A 113 5.37 -2.41 -13.99
CA ASN A 113 5.24 -3.72 -14.62
C ASN A 113 4.25 -4.58 -13.86
N GLY A 114 3.11 -4.88 -14.51
CA GLY A 114 2.15 -5.86 -14.01
C GLY A 114 2.51 -7.30 -14.40
N VAL A 115 1.77 -8.26 -13.86
CA VAL A 115 1.95 -9.70 -14.11
C VAL A 115 1.10 -10.24 -15.28
N LEU A 116 0.35 -9.36 -15.95
CA LEU A 116 -0.62 -9.75 -16.97
C LEU A 116 0.05 -10.02 -18.32
N SER A 117 -0.44 -11.06 -18.99
CA SER A 117 -0.02 -11.39 -20.35
C SER A 117 -0.44 -10.31 -21.35
N LYS A 118 0.25 -10.20 -22.49
CA LYS A 118 -0.13 -9.27 -23.56
C LYS A 118 -1.60 -9.45 -24.00
N PRO A 119 -2.10 -10.68 -24.27
CA PRO A 119 -3.52 -10.87 -24.58
C PRO A 119 -4.47 -10.36 -23.49
N SER A 120 -4.13 -10.57 -22.21
CA SER A 120 -4.94 -10.08 -21.08
C SER A 120 -4.99 -8.54 -21.05
N ILE A 121 -3.84 -7.89 -21.28
CA ILE A 121 -3.76 -6.42 -21.35
C ILE A 121 -4.61 -5.88 -22.50
N GLU A 122 -4.51 -6.47 -23.69
CA GLU A 122 -5.34 -6.04 -24.84
C GLU A 122 -6.83 -6.21 -24.55
N ARG A 123 -7.23 -7.31 -23.91
CA ARG A 123 -8.64 -7.51 -23.52
C ARG A 123 -9.10 -6.47 -22.49
N LEU A 124 -8.26 -6.11 -21.52
CA LEU A 124 -8.59 -5.09 -20.52
C LEU A 124 -8.73 -3.69 -21.12
N LYS A 125 -8.00 -3.36 -22.20
CA LYS A 125 -8.14 -2.07 -22.91
C LYS A 125 -9.52 -1.88 -23.54
N GLU A 126 -10.29 -2.94 -23.75
CA GLU A 126 -11.64 -2.86 -24.29
C GLU A 126 -12.68 -2.41 -23.24
N LEU A 127 -12.32 -2.37 -21.95
CA LEU A 127 -13.20 -1.89 -20.89
C LEU A 127 -13.39 -0.37 -21.00
N LYS A 128 -14.64 0.06 -21.22
CA LYS A 128 -14.99 1.48 -21.41
C LYS A 128 -15.54 2.17 -20.16
N GLU A 129 -15.95 1.38 -19.17
CA GLU A 129 -16.58 1.86 -17.95
C GLU A 129 -15.61 1.74 -16.78
N PRO A 130 -15.66 2.66 -15.80
CA PRO A 130 -14.94 2.49 -14.55
C PRO A 130 -15.40 1.22 -13.83
N ARG A 131 -14.45 0.53 -13.19
CA ARG A 131 -14.70 -0.70 -12.44
C ARG A 131 -13.96 -0.61 -11.12
N ASP A 132 -14.62 -1.00 -10.04
CA ASP A 132 -13.99 -1.23 -8.75
C ASP A 132 -13.75 -2.74 -8.58
N VAL A 133 -12.50 -3.11 -8.32
CA VAL A 133 -12.12 -4.48 -7.98
C VAL A 133 -11.90 -4.52 -6.48
N ILE A 134 -12.81 -5.18 -5.76
CA ILE A 134 -12.76 -5.30 -4.30
C ILE A 134 -12.42 -6.75 -3.96
N ILE A 135 -11.32 -6.93 -3.24
CA ILE A 135 -10.81 -8.24 -2.82
C ILE A 135 -10.89 -8.30 -1.30
N PHE A 136 -11.69 -9.23 -0.79
CA PHE A 136 -11.81 -9.49 0.64
C PHE A 136 -10.88 -10.66 1.01
N VAL A 137 -10.02 -10.44 1.99
CA VAL A 137 -9.03 -11.41 2.46
C VAL A 137 -9.07 -11.53 3.98
N THR A 138 -8.67 -12.69 4.48
CA THR A 138 -8.35 -12.91 5.89
C THR A 138 -6.85 -13.14 6.02
N PRO A 139 -6.19 -12.66 7.09
CA PRO A 139 -4.74 -12.87 7.27
C PRO A 139 -4.32 -14.34 7.46
N THR A 140 -5.29 -15.27 7.51
CA THR A 140 -5.19 -16.71 7.75
C THR A 140 -6.27 -17.47 7.00
#